data_AF-A0A515A2W7-F1
#
_entry.id   AF-A0A515A2W7-F1
#
_cell.length_a   1.000
_cell.length_b   1.000
_cell.length_c   1.000
_cell.angle_alpha   90.00
_cell.angle_beta   90.00
_cell.angle_gamma   90.00
#
_symmetry.space_group_name_H-M   'P 1'
#
loop_
_entity.id
_entity.type
_entity.pdbx_description
1 polymer ?
#
loop_
_entity_poly.entity_id
_entity_poly.type
_entity_poly.pdbx_seq_one_letter_code
_entity_poly.pdbx_strand_id
1 'polypeptide(L)'
;MAKDKQAGPATLIRDEPAKKTVVATSVAPKTASTRTVSSEASRTSAAALPFGRQNYTLMLAGIGIILAGFFIMSLDKEEFGFGFLGLTLGPIVVMGGFVLEFFAILARPKA
;
A
#
# COMPACT_ATOMS: atom_id res chain seq x y z
N MET A 1 -1.42 -4.64 58.67
CA MET A 1 -2.70 -4.96 59.32
C MET A 1 -3.17 -3.70 60.02
N ALA A 2 -4.35 -3.18 59.65
CA ALA A 2 -5.20 -2.31 60.48
C ALA A 2 -4.60 -0.98 60.99
N LYS A 3 -5.27 0.17 60.98
CA LYS A 3 -6.66 0.52 60.74
C LYS A 3 -6.74 2.04 60.96
N ASP A 4 -7.66 2.69 60.25
CA ASP A 4 -8.70 3.55 60.81
C ASP A 4 -8.26 4.71 61.75
N LYS A 5 -8.54 5.99 61.43
CA LYS A 5 -9.88 6.64 61.38
C LYS A 5 -9.84 7.74 62.44
N GLN A 6 -9.82 9.01 62.01
CA GLN A 6 -11.00 9.86 61.81
C GLN A 6 -11.68 10.22 63.13
N ALA A 7 -11.82 11.52 63.40
CA ALA A 7 -13.06 12.11 63.88
C ALA A 7 -12.96 13.64 63.88
N GLY A 8 -13.96 14.30 63.27
CA GLY A 8 -14.32 15.69 63.58
C GLY A 8 -14.95 15.81 64.97
N PRO A 9 -15.66 16.91 65.28
CA PRO A 9 -17.06 17.01 64.81
C PRO A 9 -17.60 18.42 64.50
N ALA A 10 -18.75 18.43 63.78
CA ALA A 10 -19.94 19.31 63.77
C ALA A 10 -19.78 20.85 63.96
N THR A 11 -20.43 21.72 63.17
CA THR A 11 -21.90 21.90 63.15
C THR A 11 -22.35 22.81 61.99
N LEU A 12 -23.36 22.31 61.24
CA LEU A 12 -24.47 22.92 60.48
C LEU A 12 -24.49 24.44 60.18
N ILE A 13 -24.86 24.84 58.94
CA ILE A 13 -26.12 25.55 58.54
C ILE A 13 -26.24 25.49 56.99
N ARG A 14 -27.46 25.22 56.49
CA ARG A 14 -27.91 25.19 55.09
C ARG A 14 -28.82 26.39 54.84
N ASP A 15 -28.76 27.03 53.67
CA ASP A 15 -29.91 27.57 52.92
C ASP A 15 -29.55 28.11 51.51
N GLU A 16 -30.47 27.94 50.57
CA GLU A 16 -30.54 28.21 49.10
C GLU A 16 -30.87 29.72 48.78
N PRO A 17 -31.27 30.21 47.56
CA PRO A 17 -31.05 29.87 46.13
C PRO A 17 -30.86 31.09 45.14
N ALA A 18 -30.51 30.77 43.87
CA ALA A 18 -30.90 31.40 42.57
C ALA A 18 -30.71 32.91 42.23
N LYS A 19 -29.94 33.23 41.16
CA LYS A 19 -30.40 33.93 39.92
C LYS A 19 -29.32 34.15 38.82
N LYS A 20 -29.53 33.49 37.67
CA LYS A 20 -29.48 33.95 36.26
C LYS A 20 -28.53 35.11 35.82
N THR A 21 -27.71 34.80 34.81
CA THR A 21 -27.51 35.52 33.51
C THR A 21 -26.05 35.87 33.15
N VAL A 22 -25.51 35.08 32.22
CA VAL A 22 -24.77 35.41 30.97
C VAL A 22 -24.10 36.80 30.83
N VAL A 23 -22.80 36.80 30.44
CA VAL A 23 -22.20 37.41 29.23
C VAL A 23 -20.73 37.84 29.47
N ALA A 24 -19.83 37.21 28.69
CA ALA A 24 -18.55 37.65 28.13
C ALA A 24 -17.65 38.68 28.84
N THR A 25 -16.43 38.25 29.19
CA THR A 25 -15.17 38.59 28.48
C THR A 25 -14.00 38.31 29.43
N SER A 26 -13.19 37.28 29.15
CA SER A 26 -11.88 37.12 29.77
C SER A 26 -10.83 36.95 28.67
N VAL A 27 -9.84 37.83 28.74
CA VAL A 27 -8.76 38.07 27.79
C VAL A 27 -7.51 37.31 28.24
N ALA A 28 -6.96 36.50 27.32
CA ALA A 28 -5.55 36.07 27.22
C ALA A 28 -4.97 35.11 28.30
N PRO A 29 -3.72 34.60 28.16
CA PRO A 29 -3.16 33.77 27.09
C PRO A 29 -2.34 32.57 27.67
N LYS A 30 -2.46 31.35 27.12
CA LYS A 30 -1.42 30.31 27.34
C LYS A 30 -1.22 29.46 26.10
N THR A 31 -0.10 29.74 25.45
CA THR A 31 0.55 28.98 24.39
C THR A 31 0.72 27.52 24.83
N ALA A 32 -0.19 26.65 24.40
CA ALA A 32 0.00 25.21 24.46
C ALA A 32 0.59 24.77 23.12
N SER A 33 1.92 24.63 23.12
CA SER A 33 2.72 24.07 22.03
C SER A 33 2.10 22.75 21.58
N THR A 34 1.43 22.79 20.43
CA THR A 34 0.80 21.64 19.81
C THR A 34 1.90 20.78 19.21
N ARG A 35 2.30 19.77 19.99
CA ARG A 35 2.61 18.41 19.55
C ARG A 35 3.29 18.32 18.17
N THR A 36 4.55 18.74 18.10
CA THR A 36 5.44 18.31 17.01
C THR A 36 5.90 16.89 17.30
N VAL A 37 5.00 15.91 17.13
CA VAL A 37 5.46 14.59 16.69
C VAL A 37 5.91 14.86 15.26
N SER A 38 7.20 15.14 15.13
CA SER A 38 7.93 15.00 13.88
C SER A 38 7.35 13.80 13.16
N SER A 39 6.73 14.08 12.03
CA SER A 39 6.37 13.09 11.05
C SER A 39 7.62 12.23 10.82
N GLU A 40 7.66 11.06 11.45
CA GLU A 40 8.24 9.89 10.80
C GLU A 40 7.34 9.67 9.59
N ALA A 41 7.61 10.50 8.57
CA ALA A 41 7.24 10.27 7.20
C ALA A 41 7.59 8.82 6.97
N SER A 42 6.53 8.02 6.87
CA SER A 42 6.53 6.61 6.55
C SER A 42 7.80 6.28 5.78
N ARG A 43 8.84 5.81 6.48
CA ARG A 43 9.85 4.97 5.83
C ARG A 43 9.11 3.67 5.61
N THR A 44 8.21 3.70 4.64
CA THR A 44 7.95 2.55 3.82
C THR A 44 9.34 2.21 3.33
N SER A 45 9.99 1.29 4.02
CA SER A 45 10.98 0.41 3.42
C SER A 45 10.26 -0.20 2.24
N ALA A 46 10.23 0.55 1.13
CA ALA A 46 9.72 0.09 -0.12
C ALA A 46 10.62 -1.10 -0.38
N ALA A 47 10.07 -2.30 -0.20
CA ALA A 47 10.78 -3.53 -0.49
C ALA A 47 11.44 -3.30 -1.84
N ALA A 48 12.78 -3.30 -1.87
CA ALA A 48 13.51 -3.01 -3.08
C ALA A 48 13.13 -4.10 -4.06
N LEU A 49 12.23 -3.77 -5.00
CA LEU A 49 11.82 -4.73 -6.01
C LEU A 49 13.06 -5.09 -6.82
N PRO A 50 13.23 -6.38 -7.17
CA PRO A 50 14.43 -6.84 -7.87
C PRO A 50 14.62 -6.16 -9.23
N PHE A 51 13.55 -5.58 -9.80
CA PHE A 51 13.55 -4.91 -11.10
C PHE A 51 12.82 -3.55 -11.04
N GLY A 52 13.20 -2.66 -11.95
CA GLY A 52 12.52 -1.36 -12.14
C GLY A 52 11.17 -1.50 -12.83
N ARG A 53 10.32 -0.46 -12.74
CA ARG A 53 8.98 -0.44 -13.38
C ARG A 53 9.02 -0.78 -14.87
N GLN A 54 10.00 -0.26 -15.60
CA GLN A 54 10.15 -0.48 -17.03
C GLN A 54 10.42 -1.95 -17.37
N ASN A 55 11.27 -2.63 -16.58
CA ASN A 55 11.55 -4.05 -16.75
C ASN A 55 10.30 -4.91 -16.51
N TYR A 56 9.49 -4.57 -15.51
CA TYR A 56 8.22 -5.25 -15.27
C TYR A 56 7.25 -5.11 -16.46
N THR A 57 7.21 -3.94 -17.10
CA THR A 57 6.41 -3.76 -18.33
C THR A 57 6.92 -4.64 -19.48
N LEU A 58 8.24 -4.76 -19.64
CA LEU A 58 8.85 -5.63 -20.66
C LEU A 58 8.59 -7.11 -20.37
N MET A 59 8.65 -7.56 -19.12
CA MET A 59 8.26 -8.92 -18.74
C MET A 59 6.78 -9.16 -19.08
N LEU A 60 5.88 -8.26 -18.69
CA LEU A 60 4.45 -8.46 -19.00
C LEU A 60 4.20 -8.54 -20.52
N ALA A 61 4.94 -7.77 -21.32
CA ALA A 61 4.91 -7.89 -22.77
C ALA A 61 5.46 -9.24 -23.26
N GLY A 62 6.57 -9.73 -22.68
CA GLY A 62 7.14 -11.05 -22.95
C GLY A 62 6.15 -12.19 -22.70
N ILE A 63 5.53 -12.21 -21.52
CA ILE A 63 4.44 -13.15 -21.18
C ILE A 63 3.31 -13.05 -22.21
N GLY A 64 2.89 -11.83 -22.57
CA GLY A 64 1.85 -11.60 -23.58
C GLY A 64 2.18 -12.24 -24.93
N ILE A 65 3.44 -12.14 -25.38
CA ILE A 65 3.90 -12.74 -26.63
C ILE A 65 3.95 -14.27 -26.54
N ILE A 66 4.41 -14.81 -25.41
CA ILE A 66 4.41 -16.27 -25.18
C ILE A 66 2.98 -16.82 -25.25
N LEU A 67 2.03 -16.16 -24.58
CA LEU A 67 0.62 -16.54 -24.63
C LEU A 67 0.05 -16.40 -26.04
N ALA A 68 0.42 -15.36 -26.79
CA ALA A 68 0.02 -15.21 -28.18
C ALA A 68 0.57 -16.35 -29.06
N GLY A 69 1.80 -16.80 -28.82
CA GLY A 69 2.39 -17.95 -29.52
C GLY A 69 1.63 -19.25 -29.28
N PHE A 70 1.29 -19.55 -28.02
CA PHE A 70 0.43 -20.70 -27.69
C PHE A 70 -0.99 -20.55 -28.25
N PHE A 71 -1.53 -19.33 -28.26
CA PHE A 71 -2.83 -19.06 -28.85
C PHE A 71 -2.83 -19.30 -30.37
N ILE A 72 -1.76 -18.90 -31.08
CA ILE A 72 -1.58 -19.19 -32.51
C ILE A 72 -1.57 -20.71 -32.77
N MET A 73 -0.88 -21.49 -31.93
CA MET A 73 -0.92 -22.96 -32.05
C MET A 73 -2.33 -23.51 -31.85
N SER A 74 -3.09 -22.94 -30.92
CA SER A 74 -4.47 -23.35 -30.64
C SER A 74 -5.46 -22.99 -31.75
N LEU A 75 -5.12 -22.04 -32.62
CA LEU A 75 -5.95 -21.66 -33.77
C LEU A 75 -5.69 -22.55 -35.00
N ASP A 76 -4.68 -23.41 -34.94
CA ASP A 76 -4.38 -24.32 -36.03
C ASP A 76 -5.52 -25.33 -36.21
N LYS A 77 -5.90 -25.57 -37.48
CA LYS A 77 -7.06 -26.41 -37.85
C LYS A 77 -6.66 -27.83 -38.23
N GLU A 78 -5.37 -28.07 -38.43
CA GLU A 78 -4.86 -29.41 -38.69
C GLU A 78 -4.97 -30.29 -37.44
N GLU A 79 -5.14 -31.59 -37.64
CA GLU A 79 -5.19 -32.55 -36.52
C GLU A 79 -3.92 -32.43 -35.66
N PHE A 80 -4.12 -32.37 -34.34
CA PHE A 80 -3.06 -32.16 -33.34
C PHE A 80 -2.23 -30.88 -33.50
N GLY A 81 -2.65 -29.93 -34.34
CA GLY A 81 -1.88 -28.71 -34.61
C GLY A 81 -0.59 -28.97 -35.40
N PHE A 82 -0.58 -30.00 -36.25
CA PHE A 82 0.55 -30.29 -37.16
C PHE A 82 0.62 -29.36 -38.37
N GLY A 83 -0.22 -28.33 -38.43
CA GLY A 83 -0.16 -27.31 -39.45
C GLY A 83 1.03 -26.39 -39.27
N PHE A 84 1.21 -25.49 -40.24
CA PHE A 84 2.30 -24.52 -40.22
C PHE A 84 2.25 -23.61 -38.98
N LEU A 85 1.03 -23.23 -38.55
CA LEU A 85 0.82 -22.34 -37.42
C LEU A 85 1.23 -22.99 -36.10
N GLY A 86 0.89 -24.26 -35.89
CA GLY A 86 1.22 -25.01 -34.69
C GLY A 86 2.67 -25.52 -34.66
N LEU A 87 3.18 -26.04 -35.77
CA LEU A 87 4.51 -26.68 -35.80
C LEU A 87 5.66 -25.68 -35.95
N THR A 88 5.45 -24.54 -36.61
CA THR A 88 6.53 -23.59 -36.93
C THR A 88 6.30 -22.20 -36.36
N LEU A 89 5.17 -21.56 -36.70
CA LEU A 89 4.96 -20.16 -36.34
C LEU A 89 4.79 -20.00 -34.82
N GLY A 90 3.96 -20.83 -34.20
CA GLY A 90 3.75 -20.85 -32.76
C GLY A 90 5.06 -20.98 -31.99
N PRO A 91 5.87 -22.03 -32.23
CA PRO A 91 7.13 -22.21 -31.52
C PRO A 91 8.11 -21.05 -31.74
N ILE A 92 8.18 -20.49 -32.95
CA ILE A 92 9.02 -19.32 -33.25
C ILE A 92 8.58 -18.10 -32.43
N VAL A 93 7.27 -17.84 -32.35
CA VAL A 93 6.72 -16.72 -31.56
C VAL A 93 6.99 -16.92 -30.07
N VAL A 94 6.78 -18.14 -29.56
CA VAL A 94 7.07 -18.49 -28.15
C VAL A 94 8.56 -18.29 -27.84
N MET A 95 9.46 -18.76 -28.71
CA MET A 95 10.90 -18.54 -28.57
C MET A 95 11.26 -17.04 -28.56
N GLY A 96 10.65 -16.24 -29.45
CA GLY A 96 10.80 -14.79 -29.45
C GLY A 96 10.35 -14.15 -28.13
N GLY A 97 9.23 -14.61 -27.57
CA GLY A 97 8.74 -14.19 -26.25
C GLY A 97 9.71 -14.52 -25.13
N PHE A 98 10.30 -15.72 -25.13
CA PHE A 98 11.35 -16.09 -24.16
C PHE A 98 12.60 -15.23 -24.30
N VAL A 99 13.05 -14.94 -25.52
CA VAL A 99 14.19 -14.02 -25.74
C VAL A 99 13.89 -12.63 -25.16
N LEU A 100 12.65 -12.15 -25.33
CA LEU A 100 12.21 -10.88 -24.76
C LEU A 100 12.21 -10.91 -23.22
N GLU A 101 11.81 -12.02 -22.61
CA GLU A 101 11.90 -12.23 -21.15
C GLU A 101 13.34 -12.21 -20.66
N PHE A 102 14.24 -12.95 -21.34
CA PHE A 102 15.66 -12.92 -21.00
C PHE A 102 16.22 -11.50 -21.12
N PHE A 103 15.85 -10.77 -22.16
CA PHE A 103 16.24 -9.37 -22.31
C PHE A 103 15.65 -8.48 -21.20
N ALA A 104 14.38 -8.67 -20.83
CA ALA A 104 13.71 -7.90 -19.78
C ALA A 104 14.35 -8.12 -18.40
N ILE A 105 14.80 -9.34 -18.11
CA ILE A 105 15.48 -9.69 -16.85
C ILE A 105 16.92 -9.14 -16.84
N LEU A 106 17.64 -9.25 -17.97
CA LEU A 106 19.04 -8.83 -18.07
C LEU A 106 19.20 -7.31 -18.27
N ALA A 107 18.15 -6.63 -18.78
CA ALA A 107 18.16 -5.20 -18.98
C ALA A 107 18.40 -4.50 -17.65
N ARG A 108 19.52 -3.77 -17.55
CA ARG A 108 19.78 -2.92 -16.39
C ARG A 108 18.72 -1.81 -16.35
N PRO A 109 18.02 -1.59 -15.23
CA PRO A 109 17.14 -0.44 -15.12
C PRO A 109 17.98 0.81 -15.34
N LYS A 110 17.63 1.61 -16.35
CA LYS A 110 18.26 2.92 -16.54
C LYS A 110 17.75 3.79 -15.41
N ALA A 111 18.63 4.03 -14.43
CA ALA A 111 18.38 4.88 -13.27
C ALA A 111 18.12 6.32 -13.71
#